data_AF-E3LWW6-F1
#
_entry.id   AF-E3LWW6-F1
#
_cell.length_a   1.000
_cell.length_b   1.000
_cell.length_c   1.000
_cell.angle_alpha   90.00
_cell.angle_beta   90.00
_cell.angle_gamma   90.00
#
_symmetry.space_group_name_H-M   'P 1'
#
loop_
_entity.id
_entity.type
_entity.pdbx_description
1 polymer ?
#
loop_
_entity_poly.entity_id
_entity_poly.type
_entity_poly.pdbx_seq_one_letter_code
_entity_poly.pdbx_strand_id
1 'polypeptide(L)'
;MADEQKCSADFDQENNFQTPNDDMSEPVDDRTKRMVAELQKHWITEYHNSRERALVELTEKLHQEFLSDQQNIRSELLQQFKDELEHTRTDLESKYRDQLKSENAKLTEKHRREMSEAKKKQWCCQCENEAIYHCCWNTAYCSVECQQTHWQSHRKLCRRKKTTAATNAQTSTTTAT
;
A
#
# COMPACT_ATOMS: atom_id res chain seq x y z
N MET A 1 10.05 47.45 -14.12
CA MET A 1 9.87 48.92 -14.04
C MET A 1 10.85 49.63 -14.99
N ALA A 2 10.88 49.25 -16.28
CA ALA A 2 11.78 49.87 -17.25
C ALA A 2 11.22 49.96 -18.69
N ASP A 3 9.96 49.55 -18.92
CA ASP A 3 9.40 49.42 -20.29
C ASP A 3 8.19 50.33 -20.59
N GLU A 4 7.82 51.23 -19.69
CA GLU A 4 6.72 52.19 -19.96
C GLU A 4 7.19 53.50 -20.60
N GLN A 5 8.49 53.67 -20.84
CA GLN A 5 9.07 54.96 -21.19
C GLN A 5 9.65 55.03 -22.61
N LYS A 6 9.22 54.13 -23.51
CA LYS A 6 9.72 54.07 -24.89
C LYS A 6 8.66 54.32 -25.98
N CYS A 7 7.41 54.61 -25.63
CA CYS A 7 6.37 54.91 -26.63
C CYS A 7 6.14 56.41 -26.86
N SER A 8 6.79 57.29 -26.08
CA SER A 8 6.59 58.75 -26.19
C SER A 8 7.61 59.50 -27.05
N ALA A 9 8.52 58.83 -27.76
CA ALA A 9 9.66 59.48 -28.42
C ALA A 9 9.75 59.34 -29.95
N ASP A 10 8.82 58.64 -30.62
CA ASP A 10 8.89 58.38 -32.08
C ASP A 10 7.71 58.97 -32.87
N PHE A 11 7.13 60.10 -32.44
CA PHE A 11 6.11 60.80 -33.23
C PHE A 11 6.47 62.25 -33.61
N ASP A 12 7.68 62.71 -33.31
CA ASP A 12 8.08 64.11 -33.56
C ASP A 12 8.83 64.34 -34.87
N GLN A 13 8.70 63.45 -35.86
CA GLN A 13 9.39 63.66 -37.14
C GLN A 13 8.64 63.10 -38.34
N GLU A 14 7.50 63.70 -38.67
CA GLU A 14 7.03 63.89 -40.06
C GLU A 14 5.73 64.69 -40.07
N ASN A 15 5.84 66.02 -40.12
CA ASN A 15 4.99 66.88 -40.96
C ASN A 15 5.45 68.34 -40.83
N ASN A 16 6.38 68.72 -41.71
CA ASN A 16 6.61 70.11 -42.08
C ASN A 16 5.41 70.58 -42.93
N PHE A 17 4.33 71.03 -42.28
CA PHE A 17 3.27 71.77 -42.95
C PHE A 17 3.44 73.25 -42.61
N GLN A 18 4.00 74.01 -43.54
CA GLN A 18 3.96 75.48 -43.49
C GLN A 18 2.50 75.92 -43.34
N THR A 19 2.13 76.47 -42.18
CA THR A 19 0.85 77.17 -42.00
C THR A 19 0.94 78.55 -42.66
N PRO A 20 0.17 78.86 -43.71
CA PRO A 20 0.10 80.20 -44.25
C PRO A 20 -0.91 81.02 -43.44
N ASN A 21 -0.45 82.18 -42.97
CA ASN A 21 -1.19 83.38 -42.57
C ASN A 21 -2.50 83.21 -41.76
N ASP A 22 -2.43 83.62 -40.50
CA ASP A 22 -3.57 84.04 -39.67
C ASP A 22 -4.43 85.09 -40.39
N ASP A 23 -5.58 84.69 -40.92
CA ASP A 23 -6.83 85.47 -40.90
C ASP A 23 -7.99 84.59 -41.41
N MET A 24 -9.14 84.58 -40.72
CA MET A 24 -10.32 83.71 -40.92
C MET A 24 -10.37 82.37 -40.17
N SER A 25 -10.27 82.42 -38.84
CA SER A 25 -11.00 81.47 -37.99
C SER A 25 -12.13 82.23 -37.31
N GLU A 26 -13.39 81.92 -37.64
CA GLU A 26 -14.55 82.45 -36.89
C GLU A 26 -14.32 82.22 -35.38
N PRO A 27 -14.66 83.18 -34.50
CA PRO A 27 -14.52 82.97 -33.06
C PRO A 27 -15.46 81.83 -32.66
N VAL A 28 -14.92 80.65 -32.40
CA VAL A 28 -15.71 79.53 -31.86
C VAL A 28 -16.39 80.03 -30.58
N ASP A 29 -17.72 79.99 -30.58
CA ASP A 29 -18.55 80.45 -29.46
C ASP A 29 -18.12 79.79 -28.14
N ASP A 30 -18.04 80.57 -27.06
CA ASP A 30 -17.54 80.11 -25.76
C ASP A 30 -18.43 79.03 -25.14
N ARG A 31 -19.68 78.91 -25.59
CA ARG A 31 -20.55 77.78 -25.27
C ARG A 31 -20.07 76.49 -25.92
N THR A 32 -19.69 76.53 -27.19
CA THR A 32 -19.17 75.38 -27.94
C THR A 32 -17.87 74.87 -27.34
N LYS A 33 -16.94 75.78 -26.97
CA LYS A 33 -15.70 75.41 -26.27
C LYS A 33 -15.96 74.72 -24.94
N ARG A 34 -16.93 75.20 -24.15
CA ARG A 34 -17.33 74.59 -22.87
C ARG A 34 -17.92 73.20 -23.05
N MET A 35 -18.81 73.02 -24.03
CA MET A 35 -19.39 71.70 -24.33
C MET A 35 -18.31 70.70 -24.78
N VAL A 36 -17.35 71.13 -25.61
CA VAL A 36 -16.22 70.28 -26.05
C VAL A 36 -15.32 69.91 -24.87
N ALA A 37 -14.98 70.85 -23.99
CA ALA A 37 -14.17 70.58 -22.81
C ALA A 37 -14.86 69.63 -21.82
N GLU A 38 -16.18 69.75 -21.66
CA GLU A 38 -16.97 68.86 -20.80
C GLU A 38 -17.04 67.44 -21.38
N LEU A 39 -17.27 67.30 -22.69
CA LEU A 39 -17.21 66.01 -23.37
C LEU A 39 -15.83 65.37 -23.29
N GLN A 40 -14.76 66.15 -23.48
CA GLN A 40 -13.38 65.67 -23.35
C GLN A 40 -13.10 65.19 -21.92
N LYS A 41 -13.51 65.96 -20.90
CA LYS A 41 -13.36 65.57 -19.50
C LYS A 41 -14.14 64.29 -19.19
N HIS A 42 -15.40 64.22 -19.62
CA HIS A 42 -16.23 63.02 -19.43
C HIS A 42 -15.61 61.80 -20.10
N TRP A 43 -15.16 61.92 -21.36
CA TRP A 43 -14.54 60.82 -22.09
C TRP A 43 -13.24 60.34 -21.43
N ILE A 44 -12.38 61.26 -20.98
CA ILE A 44 -11.16 60.91 -20.24
C ILE A 44 -11.51 60.16 -18.96
N THR A 45 -12.47 60.66 -18.18
CA THR A 45 -12.93 59.99 -16.94
C THR A 45 -13.50 58.60 -17.22
N GLU A 46 -14.39 58.46 -18.21
CA GLU A 46 -14.96 57.16 -18.57
C GLU A 46 -13.90 56.17 -19.07
N TYR A 47 -12.94 56.63 -19.87
CA TYR A 47 -11.83 55.81 -20.32
C TYR A 47 -10.97 55.31 -19.16
N HIS A 48 -10.59 56.20 -18.23
CA HIS A 48 -9.83 55.82 -17.04
C HIS A 48 -10.60 54.82 -16.17
N ASN A 49 -11.89 55.08 -15.92
CA ASN A 49 -12.76 54.20 -15.14
C ASN A 49 -12.92 52.83 -15.80
N SER A 50 -13.09 52.79 -17.12
CA SER A 50 -13.22 51.53 -17.88
C SER A 50 -11.92 50.73 -17.86
N ARG A 51 -10.78 51.40 -18.00
CA ARG A 51 -9.46 50.76 -17.93
C ARG A 51 -9.18 50.19 -16.54
N GLU A 52 -9.48 50.96 -15.49
CA GLU A 52 -9.32 50.51 -14.11
C GLU A 52 -10.21 49.30 -13.81
N ARG A 53 -11.49 49.35 -14.21
CA ARG A 53 -12.41 48.20 -14.10
C ARG A 53 -11.85 46.95 -14.79
N ALA A 54 -11.39 47.07 -16.03
CA ALA A 54 -10.83 45.93 -16.77
C ALA A 54 -9.58 45.34 -16.08
N LEU A 55 -8.72 46.17 -15.48
CA LEU A 55 -7.53 45.72 -14.76
C LEU A 55 -7.88 44.99 -13.45
N VAL A 56 -8.86 45.52 -12.71
CA VAL A 56 -9.36 44.89 -11.47
C VAL A 56 -9.99 43.54 -11.78
N GLU A 57 -10.89 43.47 -12.77
CA GLU A 57 -11.55 42.23 -13.20
C GLU A 57 -10.54 41.17 -13.65
N LEU A 58 -9.53 41.56 -14.44
CA LEU A 58 -8.48 40.66 -14.88
C LEU A 58 -7.66 40.13 -13.70
N THR A 59 -7.29 41.01 -12.77
CA THR A 59 -6.48 40.64 -11.60
C THR A 59 -7.27 39.72 -10.66
N GLU A 60 -8.55 40.02 -10.43
CA GLU A 60 -9.44 39.19 -9.63
C GLU A 60 -9.61 37.81 -10.26
N LYS A 61 -9.85 37.74 -11.56
CA LYS A 61 -9.96 36.47 -12.29
C LYS A 61 -8.69 35.64 -12.17
N LEU A 62 -7.53 36.25 -12.40
CA LEU A 62 -6.25 35.54 -12.29
C LEU A 62 -5.99 35.05 -10.86
N HIS A 63 -6.36 35.84 -9.85
CA HIS A 63 -6.23 35.44 -8.46
C HIS A 63 -7.16 34.26 -8.11
N GLN A 64 -8.41 34.28 -8.58
CA GLN A 64 -9.36 33.20 -8.39
C GLN A 64 -8.89 31.90 -9.08
N GLU A 65 -8.39 31.99 -10.30
CA GLU A 65 -7.80 30.85 -11.03
C GLU A 65 -6.61 30.27 -10.26
N PHE A 66 -5.70 31.11 -9.79
CA PHE A 66 -4.54 30.67 -9.00
C PHE A 66 -4.94 29.94 -7.70
N LEU A 67 -5.92 30.46 -6.96
CA LEU A 67 -6.39 29.82 -5.73
C LEU A 67 -7.09 28.49 -6.01
N SER A 68 -7.89 28.43 -7.08
CA SER A 68 -8.53 27.20 -7.56
C SER A 68 -7.48 26.15 -7.93
N ASP A 69 -6.46 26.54 -8.70
CA ASP A 69 -5.38 25.64 -9.11
C ASP A 69 -4.59 25.11 -7.91
N GLN A 70 -4.26 25.96 -6.94
CA GLN A 70 -3.63 25.50 -5.70
C GLN A 70 -4.48 24.49 -4.94
N GLN A 71 -5.79 24.72 -4.85
CA GLN A 71 -6.70 23.80 -4.18
C GLN A 71 -6.80 22.47 -4.94
N ASN A 72 -6.83 22.50 -6.27
CA ASN A 72 -6.87 21.32 -7.11
C ASN A 72 -5.61 20.48 -6.96
N ILE A 73 -4.42 21.10 -7.11
CA ILE A 73 -3.13 20.43 -6.94
C ILE A 73 -3.03 19.79 -5.55
N ARG A 74 -3.43 20.52 -4.51
CA ARG A 74 -3.43 19.98 -3.14
C ARG A 74 -4.35 18.76 -3.01
N SER A 75 -5.54 18.82 -3.58
CA SER A 75 -6.53 17.75 -3.48
C SER A 75 -6.07 16.51 -4.26
N GLU A 76 -5.53 16.69 -5.46
CA GLU A 76 -4.96 15.63 -6.28
C GLU A 76 -3.79 14.94 -5.58
N LEU A 77 -2.85 15.70 -5.03
CA LEU A 77 -1.71 15.16 -4.31
C LEU A 77 -2.14 14.32 -3.08
N LEU A 78 -3.11 14.84 -2.31
CA LEU A 78 -3.66 14.09 -1.17
C LEU A 78 -4.38 12.82 -1.61
N GLN A 79 -5.07 12.84 -2.74
CA GLN A 79 -5.74 11.66 -3.27
C GLN A 79 -4.73 10.61 -3.73
N GLN A 80 -3.69 11.02 -4.47
CA GLN A 80 -2.60 10.14 -4.90
C GLN A 80 -1.92 9.45 -3.71
N PHE A 81 -1.59 10.20 -2.65
CA PHE A 81 -1.01 9.61 -1.45
C PHE A 81 -1.94 8.61 -0.76
N LYS A 82 -3.24 8.88 -0.71
CA LYS A 82 -4.22 7.94 -0.15
C LYS A 82 -4.29 6.66 -0.96
N ASP A 83 -4.34 6.77 -2.28
CA ASP A 83 -4.44 5.64 -3.19
C ASP A 83 -3.17 4.77 -3.10
N GLU A 84 -1.99 5.38 -3.02
CA GLU A 84 -0.72 4.66 -2.88
C GLU A 84 -0.60 3.93 -1.54
N LEU A 85 -1.04 4.56 -0.44
CA LEU A 85 -1.10 3.92 0.88
C LEU A 85 -2.08 2.74 0.88
N GLU A 86 -3.25 2.91 0.29
CA GLU A 86 -4.27 1.86 0.20
C GLU A 86 -3.80 0.68 -0.67
N HIS A 87 -3.18 0.98 -1.80
CA HIS A 87 -2.58 -0.02 -2.67
C HIS A 87 -1.51 -0.81 -1.91
N THR A 88 -0.56 -0.12 -1.27
CA THR A 88 0.51 -0.76 -0.49
C THR A 88 -0.03 -1.63 0.63
N ARG A 89 -1.06 -1.14 1.36
CA ARG A 89 -1.73 -1.90 2.41
C ARG A 89 -2.32 -3.20 1.86
N THR A 90 -3.13 -3.10 0.81
CA THR A 90 -3.80 -4.25 0.19
C THR A 90 -2.80 -5.28 -0.34
N ASP A 91 -1.71 -4.80 -0.96
CA ASP A 91 -0.64 -5.65 -1.50
C ASP A 91 0.08 -6.43 -0.39
N LEU A 92 0.42 -5.77 0.71
CA LEU A 92 1.04 -6.40 1.88
C LEU A 92 0.10 -7.42 2.50
N GLU A 93 -1.16 -7.07 2.73
CA GLU A 93 -2.15 -7.99 3.28
C GLU A 93 -2.32 -9.24 2.40
N SER A 94 -2.33 -9.08 1.07
CA SER A 94 -2.40 -10.22 0.16
C SER A 94 -1.17 -11.12 0.29
N LYS A 95 0.03 -10.54 0.28
CA LYS A 95 1.30 -11.30 0.44
C LYS A 95 1.33 -12.04 1.77
N TYR A 96 0.90 -11.41 2.87
CA TYR A 96 0.82 -12.05 4.18
C TYR A 96 -0.19 -13.20 4.20
N ARG A 97 -1.38 -13.02 3.61
CA ARG A 97 -2.38 -14.10 3.51
C ARG A 97 -1.85 -15.29 2.71
N ASP A 98 -1.21 -15.04 1.57
CA ASP A 98 -0.67 -16.09 0.72
C ASP A 98 0.49 -16.83 1.39
N GLN A 99 1.37 -16.11 2.08
CA GLN A 99 2.45 -16.71 2.87
C GLN A 99 1.89 -17.59 3.99
N LEU A 100 0.91 -17.09 4.76
CA LEU A 100 0.28 -17.86 5.84
C LEU A 100 -0.40 -19.12 5.31
N LYS A 101 -1.14 -19.01 4.19
CA LYS A 101 -1.78 -20.14 3.53
C LYS A 101 -0.76 -21.19 3.07
N SER A 102 0.35 -20.76 2.48
CA SER A 102 1.43 -21.64 2.03
C SER A 102 2.08 -22.38 3.20
N GLU A 103 2.43 -21.66 4.27
CA GLU A 103 3.04 -22.27 5.46
C GLU A 103 2.07 -23.22 6.18
N ASN A 104 0.78 -22.88 6.25
CA ASN A 104 -0.23 -23.77 6.83
C ASN A 104 -0.39 -25.05 6.00
N ALA A 105 -0.40 -24.95 4.67
CA ALA A 105 -0.44 -26.11 3.78
C ALA A 105 0.80 -27.00 3.94
N LYS A 106 2.01 -26.41 4.02
CA LYS A 106 3.25 -27.15 4.28
C LYS A 106 3.22 -27.87 5.62
N LEU A 107 2.75 -27.21 6.67
CA LEU A 107 2.66 -27.80 8.01
C LEU A 107 1.65 -28.95 8.04
N THR A 108 0.49 -28.77 7.40
CA THR A 108 -0.54 -29.81 7.28
C THR A 108 -0.01 -31.04 6.55
N GLU A 109 0.68 -30.83 5.43
CA GLU A 109 1.28 -31.92 4.64
C GLU A 109 2.42 -32.63 5.40
N LYS A 110 3.28 -31.87 6.08
CA LYS A 110 4.32 -32.42 6.95
C LYS A 110 3.73 -33.31 8.05
N HIS A 111 2.71 -32.80 8.75
CA HIS A 111 2.02 -33.54 9.80
C HIS A 111 1.37 -34.82 9.25
N ARG A 112 0.68 -34.73 8.10
CA ARG A 112 0.09 -35.89 7.42
C ARG A 112 1.12 -36.97 7.11
N ARG A 113 2.30 -36.57 6.63
CA ARG A 113 3.42 -37.48 6.33
C ARG A 113 3.96 -38.12 7.62
N GLU A 114 4.22 -37.32 8.65
CA GLU A 114 4.71 -37.82 9.96
C GLU A 114 3.73 -38.80 10.59
N MET A 115 2.42 -38.53 10.55
CA MET A 115 1.39 -39.45 11.01
C MET A 115 1.35 -40.75 10.21
N SER A 116 1.59 -40.68 8.90
CA SER A 116 1.62 -41.87 8.04
C SER A 116 2.83 -42.74 8.33
N GLU A 117 4.00 -42.15 8.56
CA GLU A 117 5.19 -42.87 9.00
C GLU A 117 5.05 -43.43 10.41
N ALA A 118 4.40 -42.68 11.31
CA ALA A 118 4.15 -43.12 12.67
C ALA A 118 3.33 -44.43 12.69
N LYS A 119 2.27 -44.48 11.87
CA LYS A 119 1.38 -45.65 11.75
C LYS A 119 2.05 -46.92 11.21
N LYS A 120 3.23 -46.81 10.58
CA LYS A 120 3.98 -47.96 10.03
C LYS A 120 4.90 -48.64 11.06
N LYS A 121 5.09 -48.05 12.24
CA LYS A 121 6.02 -48.52 13.27
C LYS A 121 5.29 -49.01 14.52
N GLN A 122 6.02 -49.71 15.40
CA GLN A 122 5.57 -50.06 16.74
C GLN A 122 6.15 -49.06 17.75
N TRP A 123 5.37 -48.71 18.77
CA TRP A 123 5.72 -47.64 19.72
C TRP A 123 5.74 -48.16 21.14
N CYS A 124 6.73 -47.71 21.90
CA CYS A 124 6.91 -48.07 23.29
C CYS A 124 5.75 -47.51 24.13
N CYS A 125 5.03 -48.37 24.84
CA CYS A 125 3.90 -47.93 25.69
C CYS A 125 4.31 -47.06 26.87
N GLN A 126 5.60 -46.98 27.20
CA GLN A 126 6.10 -46.21 28.34
C GLN A 126 6.64 -44.83 27.94
N CYS A 127 7.30 -44.69 26.79
CA CYS A 127 8.03 -43.48 26.42
C CYS A 127 7.87 -43.04 24.96
N GLU A 128 7.01 -43.71 24.19
CA GLU A 128 6.68 -43.35 22.80
C GLU A 128 7.86 -43.39 21.81
N ASN A 129 9.02 -43.91 22.22
CA ASN A 129 10.10 -44.25 21.30
C ASN A 129 9.76 -45.49 20.48
N GLU A 130 10.43 -45.65 19.33
CA GLU A 130 10.27 -46.84 18.48
C GLU A 130 10.57 -48.12 19.28
N ALA A 131 9.61 -49.04 19.31
CA ALA A 131 9.71 -50.26 20.07
C ALA A 131 10.47 -51.34 19.31
N ILE A 132 11.33 -52.06 20.02
CA ILE A 132 12.12 -53.18 19.47
C ILE A 132 11.77 -54.52 20.15
N TYR A 133 11.03 -54.50 21.27
CA TYR A 133 10.57 -55.68 22.00
C TYR A 133 9.04 -55.74 22.03
N HIS A 134 8.48 -56.85 21.57
CA HIS A 134 7.04 -57.11 21.66
C HIS A 134 6.68 -57.90 22.93
N CYS A 135 5.62 -57.47 23.63
CA CYS A 135 5.07 -58.20 24.78
C CYS A 135 3.81 -58.98 24.43
N CYS A 136 2.75 -58.26 24.04
CA CYS A 136 1.46 -58.82 23.57
C CYS A 136 0.72 -57.79 22.72
N TRP A 137 -0.50 -58.10 22.26
CA TRP A 137 -1.29 -57.22 21.38
C TRP A 137 -1.37 -55.80 21.92
N ASN A 138 -0.98 -54.83 21.10
CA ASN A 138 -0.95 -53.40 21.43
C ASN A 138 -0.07 -53.06 22.67
N THR A 139 0.97 -53.86 22.96
CA THR A 139 1.97 -53.53 23.98
C THR A 139 3.38 -53.94 23.56
N ALA A 140 4.22 -52.94 23.29
CA ALA A 140 5.63 -53.09 22.92
C ALA A 140 6.50 -52.09 23.71
N TYR A 141 7.82 -52.34 23.75
CA TYR A 141 8.79 -51.54 24.50
C TYR A 141 10.08 -51.30 23.70
N CYS A 142 10.74 -50.17 23.93
CA CYS A 142 12.07 -49.88 23.38
C CYS A 142 13.21 -50.46 24.23
N SER A 143 12.96 -50.74 25.52
CA SER A 143 13.96 -51.29 26.44
C SER A 143 13.32 -52.13 27.56
N VAL A 144 14.12 -52.98 28.19
CA VAL A 144 13.71 -53.75 29.38
C VAL A 144 13.37 -52.83 30.55
N GLU A 145 14.07 -51.69 30.68
CA GLU A 145 13.77 -50.67 31.69
C GLU A 145 12.35 -50.11 31.51
N CYS A 146 11.98 -49.73 30.28
CA CYS A 146 10.62 -49.28 29.97
C CYS A 146 9.57 -50.36 30.28
N GLN A 147 9.90 -51.63 30.02
CA GLN A 147 9.02 -52.74 30.37
C GLN A 147 8.83 -52.87 31.89
N GLN A 148 9.91 -52.82 32.68
CA GLN A 148 9.84 -52.94 34.14
C GLN A 148 9.05 -51.80 34.78
N THR A 149 9.27 -50.57 34.30
CA THR A 149 8.53 -49.38 34.75
C THR A 149 7.03 -49.51 34.47
N HIS A 150 6.65 -49.94 33.26
CA HIS A 150 5.24 -50.15 32.90
C HIS A 150 4.65 -51.46 33.49
N TRP A 151 5.47 -52.37 33.99
CA TRP A 151 5.03 -53.73 34.34
C TRP A 151 3.95 -53.78 35.41
N GLN A 152 4.02 -52.88 36.41
CA GLN A 152 3.09 -52.90 37.54
C GLN A 152 1.63 -52.69 37.10
N SER A 153 1.39 -51.84 36.11
CA SER A 153 0.08 -51.63 35.49
C SER A 153 -0.23 -52.70 34.44
N HIS A 154 0.74 -53.05 33.59
CA HIS A 154 0.52 -53.97 32.47
C HIS A 154 0.23 -55.41 32.90
N ARG A 155 0.86 -55.92 33.98
CA ARG A 155 0.79 -57.34 34.38
C ARG A 155 -0.63 -57.89 34.57
N LYS A 156 -1.59 -57.04 34.94
CA LYS A 156 -3.00 -57.41 35.16
C LYS A 156 -3.76 -57.65 33.85
N LEU A 157 -3.31 -57.02 32.76
CA LEU A 157 -3.96 -57.02 31.46
C LEU A 157 -3.13 -57.73 30.38
N CYS A 158 -1.93 -58.21 30.74
CA CYS A 158 -1.01 -58.87 29.83
C CYS A 158 -1.66 -60.15 29.25
N ARG A 159 -1.70 -60.22 27.92
CA ARG A 159 -2.28 -61.36 27.18
C ARG A 159 -1.25 -62.44 26.83
N ARG A 160 0.01 -62.27 27.25
CA ARG A 160 1.05 -63.27 27.04
C ARG A 160 0.77 -64.45 27.96
N LYS A 161 0.26 -65.56 27.40
CA LYS A 161 0.06 -66.81 28.16
C LYS A 161 1.38 -67.22 28.81
N LYS A 162 1.36 -67.58 30.10
CA LYS A 162 2.43 -68.39 30.68
C LYS A 162 2.37 -69.75 29.99
N THR A 163 3.20 -69.99 28.99
CA THR A 163 3.62 -71.36 28.68
C THR A 163 4.37 -71.85 29.91
N THR A 164 3.63 -72.47 30.83
CA THR A 164 4.18 -73.25 31.93
C THR A 164 5.12 -74.29 31.37
N ALA A 165 6.33 -74.33 31.92
CA ALA A 165 7.34 -75.35 31.67
C ALA A 165 6.70 -76.75 31.72
N ALA A 166 6.66 -77.42 30.56
CA ALA A 166 6.32 -78.83 30.44
C ALA A 166 7.12 -79.43 29.27
N THR A 167 8.42 -79.55 29.46
CA THR A 167 9.23 -80.61 28.84
C THR A 167 10.12 -81.15 29.93
N ASN A 168 9.54 -82.11 30.65
CA ASN A 168 10.22 -82.97 31.60
C ASN A 168 10.98 -84.07 30.84
N ALA A 169 12.00 -84.60 31.48
CA ALA A 169 13.04 -85.49 31.00
C ALA A 169 12.61 -86.85 30.38
N GLN A 170 13.53 -87.41 29.59
CA GLN A 170 13.85 -88.83 29.24
C GLN A 170 14.29 -88.86 27.75
N THR A 171 15.44 -89.38 27.31
CA THR A 171 16.12 -90.66 27.56
C THR A 171 17.61 -90.58 27.13
N SER A 172 18.55 -91.00 27.98
CA SER A 172 19.34 -92.25 27.86
C SER A 172 20.35 -92.36 26.70
N THR A 173 21.64 -92.27 27.06
CA THR A 173 22.76 -93.14 26.63
C THR A 173 22.63 -93.99 25.36
N THR A 174 23.53 -93.77 24.39
CA THR A 174 24.32 -94.86 23.76
C THR A 174 25.65 -94.34 23.19
N THR A 175 26.74 -94.87 23.75
CA THR A 175 28.11 -94.91 23.22
C THR A 175 28.26 -96.09 22.24
N ALA A 176 29.39 -96.15 21.52
CA ALA A 176 29.90 -97.22 20.62
C ALA A 176 29.56 -96.98 19.13
N THR A 177 30.48 -97.07 18.16
CA THR A 177 31.91 -97.47 18.09
C THR A 177 32.55 -96.69 16.93
#